data_AF-A0A950K6I8-F1
#
_entry.id   AF-A0A950K6I8-F1
#
_cell.length_a   1.000
_cell.length_b   1.000
_cell.length_c   1.000
_cell.angle_alpha   90.00
_cell.angle_beta   90.00
_cell.angle_gamma   90.00
#
_symmetry.space_group_name_H-M   'P 1'
#
loop_
_entity.id
_entity.type
_entity.pdbx_description
1 polymer ?
#
loop_
_entity_poly.entity_id
_entity_poly.type
_entity_poly.pdbx_seq_one_letter_code
_entity_poly.pdbx_strand_id
1 'polypeptide(L)'
;MSIDLTRRGFLAAAGGLAALPLQPIPAAAAAQDGPRFKLGTITYNIGAAWDVPTLLQACKAAGYGHVELRTTHAHMVEPDLGAEQRREVKKQFDDAGIKPWSFGTVCEFQSADPSVVKKNVEDCRAFCGLAA
;
A
#
# COMPACT_ATOMS: atom_id res chain seq x y z
N MET A 1 53.72 -23.57 -18.23
CA MET A 1 53.08 -24.64 -19.01
C MET A 1 51.75 -24.08 -19.50
N SER A 2 51.69 -23.61 -20.74
CA SER A 2 50.48 -23.01 -21.31
C SER A 2 49.62 -24.14 -21.90
N ILE A 3 48.34 -24.20 -21.55
CA ILE A 3 47.43 -25.21 -22.10
C ILE A 3 46.75 -24.58 -23.32
N ASP A 4 47.12 -25.03 -24.52
CA ASP A 4 46.46 -24.64 -25.78
C ASP A 4 45.12 -25.39 -25.92
N LEU A 5 44.03 -24.81 -25.40
CA LEU A 5 42.67 -25.29 -25.70
C LEU A 5 42.28 -24.91 -27.13
N THR A 6 42.51 -25.82 -28.07
CA THR A 6 41.98 -25.66 -29.44
C THR A 6 40.47 -25.94 -29.48
N ARG A 7 39.74 -25.24 -30.37
CA ARG A 7 38.29 -25.42 -30.59
C ARG A 7 37.85 -26.88 -30.80
N ARG A 8 38.74 -27.74 -31.31
CA ARG A 8 38.47 -29.17 -31.49
C ARG A 8 38.51 -29.97 -30.17
N GLY A 9 39.33 -29.57 -29.20
CA GLY A 9 39.38 -30.20 -27.87
C GLY A 9 38.11 -29.94 -27.04
N PHE A 10 37.49 -28.77 -27.22
CA PHE A 10 36.24 -28.42 -26.51
C PHE A 10 35.04 -29.27 -26.96
N LEU A 11 34.97 -29.62 -28.25
CA LEU A 11 33.87 -30.45 -28.78
C LEU A 11 33.99 -31.92 -28.36
N ALA A 12 35.20 -32.42 -28.11
CA ALA A 12 35.40 -33.79 -27.64
C ALA A 12 34.93 -34.00 -26.18
N ALA A 13 34.90 -32.96 -25.35
CA ALA A 13 34.39 -33.03 -23.98
C ALA A 13 32.85 -32.97 -23.88
N ALA A 14 32.16 -32.55 -24.95
CA ALA A 14 30.70 -32.37 -24.95
C ALA A 14 29.91 -33.66 -25.27
N GLY A 15 30.57 -34.73 -25.73
CA GLY A 15 29.90 -35.96 -26.18
C GLY A 15 29.50 -36.96 -25.08
N GLY A 16 29.93 -36.75 -23.83
CA GLY A 16 29.82 -37.77 -22.77
C GLY A 16 28.60 -37.68 -21.84
N LEU A 17 27.78 -36.64 -21.93
CA LEU A 17 26.70 -36.38 -20.95
C LEU A 17 25.30 -36.81 -21.38
N ALA A 18 25.14 -37.42 -22.56
CA ALA A 18 23.84 -37.70 -23.15
C ALA A 18 23.07 -38.92 -22.56
N ALA A 19 23.59 -39.59 -21.53
CA ALA A 19 23.03 -40.85 -21.02
C ALA A 19 22.59 -40.84 -19.54
N LEU A 20 22.47 -39.66 -18.90
CA LEU A 20 21.89 -39.58 -17.56
C LEU A 20 20.36 -39.42 -17.65
N PRO A 21 19.55 -40.26 -17.00
CA PRO A 21 18.11 -40.06 -16.96
C PRO A 21 17.81 -38.76 -16.19
N LEU A 22 17.11 -37.83 -16.84
CA LEU A 22 16.58 -36.63 -16.18
C LEU A 22 15.55 -37.09 -15.14
N GLN A 23 15.94 -37.10 -13.87
CA GLN A 23 14.99 -37.22 -12.78
C GLN A 23 14.30 -35.86 -12.62
N PRO A 24 12.97 -35.77 -12.66
CA PRO A 24 12.28 -34.52 -12.38
C PRO A 24 12.59 -34.12 -10.95
N ILE A 25 13.20 -32.94 -10.76
CA ILE A 25 13.35 -32.35 -9.43
C ILE A 25 11.92 -32.05 -8.98
N PRO A 26 11.44 -32.62 -7.86
CA PRO A 26 10.15 -32.23 -7.32
C PRO A 26 10.25 -30.73 -7.02
N ALA A 27 9.44 -29.93 -7.70
CA ALA A 27 9.28 -28.54 -7.33
C ALA A 27 8.87 -28.53 -5.87
N ALA A 28 9.73 -28.00 -5.00
CA ALA A 28 9.33 -27.72 -3.63
C ALA A 28 8.11 -26.82 -3.74
N ALA A 29 6.94 -27.35 -3.38
CA ALA A 29 5.75 -26.54 -3.25
C ALA A 29 6.04 -25.56 -2.13
N ALA A 30 6.53 -24.37 -2.49
CA ALA A 30 6.51 -23.24 -1.59
C ALA A 30 5.04 -23.09 -1.21
N ALA A 31 4.71 -23.35 0.06
CA ALA A 31 3.44 -22.92 0.62
C ALA A 31 3.37 -21.43 0.31
N GLN A 32 2.51 -21.05 -0.64
CA GLN A 32 2.28 -19.65 -0.95
C GLN A 32 1.34 -19.15 0.14
N ASP A 33 1.90 -18.94 1.34
CA ASP A 33 1.27 -18.02 2.28
C ASP A 33 1.05 -16.72 1.50
N GLY A 34 -0.18 -16.23 1.52
CA GLY A 34 -0.56 -15.03 0.76
C GLY A 34 0.34 -13.82 1.08
N PRO A 35 0.18 -12.71 0.34
CA PRO A 35 1.03 -11.54 0.51
C PRO A 35 1.11 -11.12 1.98
N ARG A 36 2.34 -11.07 2.52
CA ARG A 36 2.59 -10.62 3.90
C ARG A 36 2.29 -9.14 4.11
N PHE A 37 2.08 -8.39 3.03
CA PHE A 37 1.83 -6.96 3.02
C PHE A 37 0.49 -6.67 2.36
N LYS A 38 -0.18 -5.62 2.83
CA LYS A 38 -1.40 -5.10 2.24
C LYS A 38 -1.10 -3.76 1.58
N LEU A 39 -1.59 -3.59 0.35
CA LEU A 39 -1.40 -2.36 -0.41
C LEU A 39 -2.41 -1.30 0.04
N GLY A 40 -1.98 -0.04 0.05
CA GLY A 40 -2.79 1.13 0.37
C GLY A 40 -2.43 2.32 -0.50
N THR A 41 -3.25 3.37 -0.43
CA THR A 41 -3.04 4.61 -1.19
C THR A 41 -3.33 5.85 -0.34
N ILE A 42 -2.76 6.99 -0.72
CA ILE A 42 -3.03 8.31 -0.12
C ILE A 42 -3.88 9.13 -1.08
N THR A 43 -4.89 9.86 -0.57
CA THR A 43 -5.81 10.60 -1.44
C THR A 43 -5.24 11.89 -2.03
N TYR A 44 -3.97 12.23 -1.80
CA TYR A 44 -3.41 13.53 -2.19
C TYR A 44 -3.48 13.82 -3.69
N ASN A 45 -2.87 12.96 -4.49
CA ASN A 45 -2.87 13.10 -5.95
C ASN A 45 -3.91 12.21 -6.63
N ILE A 46 -4.40 11.18 -5.92
CA ILE A 46 -5.34 10.19 -6.46
C ILE A 46 -6.59 10.22 -5.60
N GLY A 47 -7.75 10.50 -6.20
CA GLY A 47 -9.02 10.49 -5.47
C GLY A 47 -9.30 11.72 -4.60
N ALA A 48 -8.55 12.80 -4.77
CA ALA A 48 -8.84 14.07 -4.11
C ALA A 48 -10.24 14.62 -4.41
N ALA A 49 -10.75 14.36 -5.62
CA ALA A 49 -12.06 14.79 -6.10
C ALA A 49 -13.15 13.70 -5.96
N TRP A 50 -12.86 12.59 -5.28
CA TRP A 50 -13.81 11.50 -5.12
C TRP A 50 -14.50 11.58 -3.76
N ASP A 51 -15.79 11.31 -3.75
CA ASP A 51 -16.52 11.01 -2.53
C ASP A 51 -16.11 9.62 -1.98
N VAL A 52 -16.57 9.29 -0.76
CA VAL A 52 -16.26 8.00 -0.13
C VAL A 52 -16.71 6.80 -1.00
N PRO A 53 -17.93 6.74 -1.55
CA PRO A 53 -18.35 5.63 -2.41
C PRO A 53 -17.46 5.42 -3.63
N THR A 54 -17.14 6.49 -4.37
CA THR A 54 -16.29 6.43 -5.57
C THR A 54 -14.88 5.97 -5.22
N LEU A 55 -14.31 6.51 -4.13
CA LEU A 55 -12.99 6.14 -3.62
C LEU A 55 -12.91 4.66 -3.25
N LEU A 56 -13.88 4.15 -2.52
CA LEU A 56 -13.93 2.74 -2.10
C LEU A 56 -14.12 1.81 -3.28
N GLN A 57 -14.97 2.16 -4.25
CA GLN A 57 -15.15 1.40 -5.48
C GLN A 57 -13.84 1.28 -6.26
N ALA A 58 -13.13 2.39 -6.46
CA ALA A 58 -11.85 2.42 -7.15
C ALA A 58 -10.78 1.60 -6.42
N CYS A 59 -10.68 1.75 -5.10
CA CYS A 59 -9.74 0.98 -4.28
C CYS A 59 -10.02 -0.53 -4.35
N LYS A 60 -11.29 -0.94 -4.26
CA LYS A 60 -11.68 -2.34 -4.37
C LYS A 60 -11.34 -2.93 -5.73
N ALA A 61 -11.61 -2.20 -6.81
CA ALA A 61 -11.26 -2.63 -8.16
C ALA A 61 -9.74 -2.76 -8.37
N ALA A 62 -8.94 -1.90 -7.73
CA ALA A 62 -7.48 -1.92 -7.79
C ALA A 62 -6.81 -2.90 -6.81
N GLY A 63 -7.57 -3.53 -5.91
CA GLY A 63 -7.02 -4.42 -4.88
C GLY A 63 -6.34 -3.70 -3.71
N TYR A 64 -6.68 -2.43 -3.45
CA TYR A 64 -6.18 -1.69 -2.28
C TYR A 64 -7.02 -2.00 -1.04
N GLY A 65 -6.33 -2.31 0.06
CA GLY A 65 -6.97 -2.61 1.35
C GLY A 65 -6.95 -1.44 2.34
N HIS A 66 -6.22 -0.37 2.04
CA HIS A 66 -6.01 0.77 2.95
C HIS A 66 -6.05 2.10 2.23
N VAL A 67 -6.53 3.13 2.91
CA VAL A 67 -6.55 4.50 2.41
C VAL A 67 -6.08 5.46 3.50
N GLU A 68 -5.15 6.36 3.14
CA GLU A 68 -4.88 7.59 3.89
C GLU A 68 -5.76 8.70 3.32
N LEU A 69 -6.67 9.23 4.15
CA LEU A 69 -7.60 10.30 3.80
C LEU A 69 -6.97 11.65 4.11
N ARG A 70 -6.76 12.48 3.10
CA ARG A 70 -6.21 13.83 3.30
C ARG A 70 -7.32 14.83 3.58
N THR A 71 -7.07 15.75 4.51
CA THR A 71 -8.01 16.84 4.81
C THR A 71 -8.25 17.73 3.59
N THR A 72 -9.40 18.42 3.57
CA THR A 72 -9.91 19.34 2.54
C THR A 72 -10.31 18.69 1.21
N HIS A 73 -10.37 17.35 1.15
CA HIS A 73 -10.68 16.61 -0.08
C HIS A 73 -12.18 16.29 -0.18
N ALA A 74 -12.66 15.97 -1.39
CA ALA A 74 -14.08 15.80 -1.70
C ALA A 74 -14.76 14.62 -0.97
N HIS A 75 -13.99 13.72 -0.36
CA HIS A 75 -14.54 12.67 0.51
C HIS A 75 -15.04 13.22 1.85
N MET A 76 -14.70 14.46 2.22
CA MET A 76 -15.27 15.19 3.37
C MET A 76 -15.18 14.42 4.70
N VAL A 77 -14.10 13.66 4.88
CA VAL A 77 -13.87 12.92 6.13
C VAL A 77 -13.04 13.80 7.06
N GLU A 78 -13.73 14.66 7.79
CA GLU A 78 -13.15 15.77 8.56
C GLU A 78 -13.57 15.73 10.05
N PRO A 79 -12.83 16.44 10.94
CA PRO A 79 -13.14 16.42 12.37
C PRO A 79 -14.51 16.99 12.76
N ASP A 80 -15.14 17.80 11.91
CA ASP A 80 -16.47 18.38 12.12
C ASP A 80 -17.63 17.41 11.86
N LEU A 81 -17.35 16.20 11.33
CA LEU A 81 -18.37 15.17 11.20
C LEU A 81 -19.00 14.83 12.55
N GLY A 82 -20.34 14.81 12.59
CA GLY A 82 -21.11 14.35 13.73
C GLY A 82 -21.02 12.83 13.93
N ALA A 83 -21.47 12.35 15.09
CA ALA A 83 -21.37 10.95 15.48
C ALA A 83 -22.05 9.98 14.49
N GLU A 84 -23.22 10.34 13.94
CA GLU A 84 -23.90 9.52 12.93
C GLU A 84 -23.12 9.49 11.61
N GLN A 85 -22.61 10.63 11.15
CA GLN A 85 -21.83 10.69 9.91
C GLN A 85 -20.54 9.87 10.02
N ARG A 86 -19.88 9.91 11.18
CA ARG A 86 -18.71 9.06 11.46
C ARG A 86 -19.04 7.58 11.43
N ARG A 87 -20.18 7.16 12.02
CA ARG A 87 -20.66 5.78 11.94
C ARG A 87 -20.92 5.34 10.52
N GLU A 88 -21.56 6.20 9.73
CA GLU A 88 -21.88 5.91 8.33
C GLU A 88 -20.61 5.76 7.48
N VAL A 89 -19.66 6.69 7.59
CA VAL A 89 -18.35 6.57 6.92
C VAL A 89 -17.66 5.26 7.33
N LYS A 90 -17.57 4.98 8.64
CA LYS A 90 -16.96 3.74 9.14
C LYS A 90 -17.64 2.50 8.54
N LYS A 91 -18.97 2.49 8.47
CA LYS A 91 -19.75 1.40 7.88
C LYS A 91 -19.39 1.19 6.41
N GLN A 92 -19.31 2.26 5.61
CA GLN A 92 -18.93 2.17 4.19
C GLN A 92 -17.54 1.54 4.01
N PHE A 93 -16.56 1.96 4.81
CA PHE A 93 -15.22 1.37 4.79
C PHE A 93 -15.23 -0.12 5.16
N ASP A 94 -15.93 -0.50 6.24
CA ASP A 94 -16.02 -1.89 6.68
C ASP A 94 -16.75 -2.77 5.64
N ASP A 95 -17.85 -2.30 5.06
CA ASP A 95 -18.59 -2.99 4.00
C ASP A 95 -17.72 -3.19 2.74
N ALA A 96 -16.85 -2.23 2.43
CA ALA A 96 -15.92 -2.32 1.30
C ALA A 96 -14.71 -3.23 1.59
N GLY A 97 -14.48 -3.61 2.85
CA GLY A 97 -13.29 -4.36 3.26
C GLY A 97 -12.00 -3.52 3.21
N ILE A 98 -12.12 -2.20 3.28
CA ILE A 98 -11.01 -1.24 3.18
C ILE A 98 -10.86 -0.53 4.53
N LYS A 99 -9.64 -0.28 4.97
CA LYS A 99 -9.37 0.43 6.22
C LYS A 99 -8.98 1.90 5.97
N PRO A 100 -9.64 2.88 6.62
CA PRO A 100 -9.11 4.23 6.70
C PRO A 100 -7.92 4.18 7.65
N TRP A 101 -6.72 4.07 7.09
CA TRP A 101 -5.51 3.72 7.83
C TRP A 101 -4.89 4.92 8.55
N SER A 102 -4.97 6.09 7.93
CA SER A 102 -4.41 7.34 8.43
C SER A 102 -5.18 8.53 7.89
N PHE A 103 -4.99 9.69 8.53
CA PHE A 103 -5.58 10.96 8.15
C PHE A 103 -4.45 11.96 7.90
N GLY A 104 -4.27 12.34 6.64
CA GLY A 104 -3.26 13.31 6.22
C GLY A 104 -3.70 14.72 6.58
N THR A 105 -3.14 15.28 7.66
CA THR A 105 -3.39 16.66 8.07
C THR A 105 -2.47 17.65 7.35
N VAL A 106 -2.69 18.94 7.58
CA VAL A 106 -1.80 20.03 7.15
C VAL A 106 -1.24 20.80 8.35
N CYS A 107 -1.12 20.12 9.51
CA CYS A 107 -0.70 20.75 10.75
C CYS A 107 0.77 21.23 10.68
N GLU A 108 0.96 22.54 10.81
CA GLU A 108 2.26 23.20 10.74
C GLU A 108 2.89 23.33 12.15
N PHE A 109 3.42 22.23 12.69
CA PHE A 109 4.08 22.24 14.00
C PHE A 109 5.44 22.94 14.01
N GLN A 110 6.02 23.11 12.83
CA GLN A 110 7.30 23.78 12.60
C GLN A 110 7.18 25.30 12.42
N SER A 111 5.98 25.88 12.55
CA SER A 111 5.77 27.30 12.30
C SER A 111 6.59 28.17 13.25
N ALA A 112 7.12 29.29 12.76
CA ALA A 112 7.81 30.28 13.58
C ALA A 112 6.84 31.11 14.43
N ASP A 113 5.56 31.14 14.07
CA ASP A 113 4.50 31.82 14.82
C ASP A 113 3.89 30.87 15.88
N PRO A 114 4.05 31.16 17.18
CA PRO A 114 3.51 30.32 18.25
C PRO A 114 1.98 30.18 18.21
N SER A 115 1.26 31.16 17.66
CA SER A 115 -0.21 31.11 17.54
C SER A 115 -0.65 30.07 16.51
N VAL A 116 0.11 29.93 15.40
CA VAL A 116 -0.11 28.91 14.38
C VAL A 116 0.15 27.52 14.96
N VAL A 117 1.23 27.35 15.72
CA VAL A 117 1.54 26.07 16.38
C VAL A 117 0.42 25.68 17.36
N LYS A 118 -0.05 26.63 18.19
CA LYS A 118 -1.14 26.36 19.15
C LYS A 118 -2.41 25.88 18.43
N LYS A 119 -2.82 26.56 17.34
CA LYS A 119 -3.96 26.15 16.54
C LYS A 119 -3.77 24.73 15.96
N ASN A 120 -2.61 24.44 15.38
CA ASN A 120 -2.34 23.14 14.78
C ASN A 120 -2.31 21.98 15.79
N VAL A 121 -1.91 22.23 17.05
CA VAL A 121 -2.03 21.25 18.13
C VAL A 121 -3.49 20.95 18.45
N GLU A 122 -4.35 21.97 18.46
CA GLU A 122 -5.80 21.80 18.65
C GLU A 122 -6.45 21.05 17.48
N ASP A 123 -6.11 21.40 16.24
CA ASP A 123 -6.59 20.70 15.04
C ASP A 123 -6.15 19.23 15.04
N CYS A 124 -4.89 18.95 15.35
CA CYS A 124 -4.36 17.59 15.43
C CYS A 124 -5.09 16.76 16.47
N ARG A 125 -5.42 17.34 17.64
CA ARG A 125 -6.25 16.66 18.65
C ARG A 125 -7.63 16.30 18.10
N ALA A 126 -8.24 17.18 17.31
CA ALA A 126 -9.52 16.89 16.66
C ALA A 126 -9.42 15.73 15.66
N PHE A 127 -8.33 15.67 14.88
CA PHE A 127 -8.04 14.52 14.01
C PHE A 127 -7.76 13.23 14.78
N CYS A 128 -7.06 13.28 15.93
CA CYS A 128 -6.93 12.12 16.80
C CYS A 128 -8.31 11.61 17.27
N GLY A 129 -9.24 12.53 17.56
CA GLY A 129 -10.63 12.18 17.85
C GLY A 129 -11.41 11.65 16.65
N LEU A 130 -11.04 12.02 15.42
CA LEU A 130 -11.57 11.42 14.18
C LEU A 130 -11.09 9.99 13.95
N ALA A 131 -9.84 9.70 14.31
CA ALA A 131 -9.20 8.41 14.12
C ALA A 131 -9.53 7.35 15.19
N ALA A 132 -10.15 7.75 16.30
CA ALA A 132 -10.48 6.88 17.44
C ALA A 132 -11.75 6.03 17.16
#